data_AF-A0AAD0W3U2-F1
#
_entry.id   AF-A0AAD0W3U2-F1
#
_cell.length_a   1.000
_cell.length_b   1.000
_cell.length_c   1.000
_cell.angle_alpha   90.00
_cell.angle_beta   90.00
_cell.angle_gamma   90.00
#
_symmetry.space_group_name_H-M   'P 1'
#
loop_
_entity.id
_entity.type
_entity.pdbx_description
1 polymer ?
#
loop_
_entity_poly.entity_id
_entity_poly.type
_entity_poly.pdbx_seq_one_letter_code
_entity_poly.pdbx_strand_id
1 'polypeptide(L)'
;MLKPLMMITAAMLLSACNDTAQTTNSEATMNAQSNIQCNVSKGSDSGMTYPVNFTFTNVGHNDEKFLIWHTPFEGWWSQFLQVTQNGKPLTYQGPMAKRLAPSANEFMTLNAGQSKSVELDLALAYEINTAQPITITYHNQLSHANALKASCSAVLE
;
A
#
# COMPACT_ATOMS: atom_id res chain seq x y z
N MET A 1 -5.18 -80.24 -26.09
CA MET A 1 -4.00 -80.76 -26.80
C MET A 1 -3.05 -79.61 -27.06
N LEU A 2 -1.77 -79.81 -26.72
CA LEU A 2 -0.55 -79.27 -27.35
C LEU A 2 -0.38 -77.74 -27.52
N LYS A 3 0.53 -77.17 -26.71
CA LYS A 3 1.29 -75.93 -26.98
C LYS A 3 2.27 -76.15 -28.16
N PRO A 4 2.58 -75.10 -28.95
CA PRO A 4 3.92 -74.46 -28.89
C PRO A 4 3.84 -72.92 -29.04
N LEU A 5 4.67 -72.07 -28.42
CA LEU A 5 6.14 -71.85 -28.45
C LEU A 5 6.68 -71.17 -29.73
N MET A 6 6.98 -69.86 -29.65
CA MET A 6 8.13 -69.11 -30.23
C MET A 6 7.85 -67.59 -30.12
N MET A 7 8.48 -66.83 -29.21
CA MET A 7 9.78 -66.11 -29.35
C MET A 7 9.82 -65.09 -30.50
N ILE A 8 9.61 -63.79 -30.22
CA ILE A 8 10.39 -62.68 -30.79
C ILE A 8 10.54 -61.58 -29.73
N THR A 9 11.79 -61.28 -29.41
CA THR A 9 12.31 -60.19 -28.58
C THR A 9 12.15 -58.84 -29.27
N ALA A 10 11.67 -57.83 -28.53
CA ALA A 10 11.99 -56.43 -28.79
C ALA A 10 12.01 -55.67 -27.45
N ALA A 11 13.20 -55.55 -26.88
CA ALA A 11 13.46 -54.60 -25.81
C ALA A 11 13.48 -53.19 -26.43
N MET A 12 12.41 -52.42 -26.23
CA MET A 12 12.43 -50.97 -26.39
C MET A 12 12.47 -50.34 -25.01
N LEU A 13 13.67 -49.94 -24.61
CA LEU A 13 13.93 -49.07 -23.48
C LEU A 13 13.33 -47.69 -23.80
N LEU A 14 12.15 -47.39 -23.26
CA LEU A 14 11.68 -46.01 -23.16
C LEU A 14 12.43 -45.37 -21.98
N SER A 15 13.61 -44.83 -22.29
CA SER A 15 14.27 -43.85 -21.43
C SER A 15 13.39 -42.59 -21.42
N ALA A 16 12.52 -42.48 -20.43
CA ALA A 16 11.81 -41.23 -20.16
C ALA A 16 12.84 -40.23 -19.60
N CYS A 17 13.36 -39.36 -20.46
CA CYS A 17 13.99 -38.13 -20.01
C CYS A 17 12.89 -37.31 -19.33
N ASN A 18 12.93 -37.24 -18.00
CA ASN A 18 12.18 -36.27 -17.24
C ASN A 18 12.86 -34.91 -17.48
N ASP A 19 12.56 -34.27 -18.61
CA ASP A 19 12.82 -32.85 -18.82
C ASP A 19 11.86 -32.09 -17.89
N THR A 20 12.22 -32.06 -16.60
CA THR A 20 11.80 -30.97 -15.74
C THR A 20 12.60 -29.77 -16.20
N ALA A 21 12.15 -29.17 -17.30
CA ALA A 21 12.47 -27.80 -17.60
C ALA A 21 11.88 -26.99 -16.45
N GLN A 22 12.70 -26.75 -15.41
CA GLN A 22 12.52 -25.61 -14.53
C GLN A 22 12.63 -24.39 -15.45
N THR A 23 11.49 -24.01 -16.01
CA THR A 23 11.19 -22.62 -16.27
C THR A 23 11.39 -21.95 -14.93
N THR A 24 12.56 -21.35 -14.76
CA THR A 24 12.79 -20.28 -13.83
C THR A 24 11.85 -19.15 -14.24
N ASN A 25 10.58 -19.30 -13.91
CA ASN A 25 9.74 -18.19 -13.58
C ASN A 25 10.29 -17.66 -12.25
N SER A 26 11.46 -17.03 -12.32
CA SER A 26 11.66 -15.82 -11.55
C SER A 26 10.63 -14.84 -12.08
N GLU A 27 9.38 -15.00 -11.65
CA GLU A 27 8.59 -13.85 -11.31
C GLU A 27 9.44 -13.11 -10.29
N ALA A 28 10.29 -12.21 -10.81
CA ALA A 28 10.76 -11.08 -10.06
C ALA A 28 9.47 -10.33 -9.71
N THR A 29 8.84 -10.76 -8.62
CA THR A 29 7.99 -9.90 -7.81
C THR A 29 8.90 -8.74 -7.47
N MET A 30 8.81 -7.69 -8.27
CA MET A 30 9.35 -6.37 -7.98
C MET A 30 8.56 -5.87 -6.77
N ASN A 31 8.82 -6.47 -5.61
CA ASN A 31 8.53 -5.88 -4.33
C ASN A 31 9.60 -4.80 -4.15
N ALA A 32 9.39 -3.68 -4.84
CA ALA A 32 9.99 -2.42 -4.45
C ALA A 32 9.34 -2.06 -3.11
N GLN A 33 9.84 -2.69 -2.05
CA GLN A 33 9.61 -2.27 -0.68
C GLN A 33 9.92 -0.78 -0.65
N SER A 34 8.90 0.05 -0.42
CA SER A 34 9.09 1.48 -0.46
C SER A 34 10.11 1.92 0.59
N ASN A 35 10.97 2.88 0.25
CA ASN A 35 11.87 3.55 1.20
C ASN A 35 11.11 4.46 2.16
N ILE A 36 9.80 4.67 1.95
CA ILE A 36 8.97 5.47 2.83
C ILE A 36 8.18 4.56 3.77
N GLN A 37 8.45 4.70 5.07
CA GLN A 37 7.61 4.16 6.13
C GLN A 37 6.59 5.21 6.55
N CYS A 38 5.39 4.77 6.95
CA CYS A 38 4.39 5.67 7.53
C CYS A 38 3.91 5.19 8.89
N ASN A 39 3.49 6.14 9.70
CA ASN A 39 2.87 5.93 10.99
C ASN A 39 1.64 6.83 11.10
N VAL A 40 0.60 6.29 11.73
CA VAL A 40 -0.61 7.02 12.13
C VAL A 40 -0.71 6.94 13.64
N SER A 41 -0.95 8.07 14.29
CA SER A 41 -1.13 8.16 15.73
C SER A 41 -2.23 9.15 16.08
N LYS A 42 -2.69 9.12 17.33
CA LYS A 42 -3.52 10.20 17.88
C LYS A 42 -2.73 11.51 17.83
N GLY A 43 -3.37 12.59 17.41
CA GLY A 43 -2.80 13.93 17.42
C GLY A 43 -3.01 14.64 18.76
N SER A 44 -2.63 15.92 18.82
CA SER A 44 -2.55 16.69 20.07
C SER A 44 -3.12 18.10 20.01
N ASP A 45 -3.51 18.59 18.84
CA ASP A 45 -4.14 19.90 18.66
C ASP A 45 -5.50 19.92 19.36
N SER A 46 -5.60 20.76 20.38
CA SER A 46 -6.79 20.91 21.24
C SER A 46 -7.94 21.66 20.56
N GLY A 47 -7.72 22.25 19.38
CA GLY A 47 -8.75 22.87 18.55
C GLY A 47 -9.46 21.90 17.61
N MET A 48 -8.94 20.68 17.43
CA MET A 48 -9.52 19.66 16.56
C MET A 48 -10.49 18.75 17.31
N THR A 49 -11.54 18.30 16.63
CA THR A 49 -12.53 17.37 17.20
C THR A 49 -11.96 15.97 17.36
N TYR A 50 -11.20 15.51 16.36
CA TYR A 50 -10.49 14.23 16.42
C TYR A 50 -9.14 14.35 15.69
N PRO A 51 -8.10 14.84 16.38
CA PRO A 51 -6.79 15.04 15.78
C PRO A 51 -6.11 13.70 15.47
N VAL A 52 -5.61 13.57 14.24
CA VAL A 52 -4.83 12.41 13.77
C VAL A 52 -3.53 12.91 13.19
N ASN A 53 -2.42 12.41 13.74
CA ASN A 53 -1.08 12.72 13.26
C ASN A 53 -0.61 11.63 12.29
N PHE A 54 -0.16 12.07 11.12
CA PHE A 54 0.44 11.22 10.10
C PHE A 54 1.92 11.56 10.00
N THR A 55 2.78 10.55 10.10
CA THR A 55 4.23 10.72 9.96
C THR A 55 4.75 9.83 8.86
N PHE A 56 5.54 10.40 7.96
CA PHE A 56 6.20 9.71 6.87
C PHE A 56 7.70 9.87 7.01
N THR A 57 8.42 8.76 6.97
CA THR A 57 9.88 8.72 7.15
C THR A 57 10.53 8.08 5.94
N ASN A 58 11.47 8.78 5.33
CA ASN A 58 12.36 8.19 4.34
C ASN A 58 13.47 7.42 5.07
N VAL A 59 13.37 6.10 5.09
CA VAL A 59 14.38 5.20 5.67
C VAL A 59 15.45 4.77 4.67
N GLY A 60 15.37 5.25 3.43
CA GLY A 60 16.37 5.01 2.40
C GLY A 60 17.58 5.94 2.49
N HIS A 61 18.50 5.76 1.54
CA HIS A 61 19.75 6.51 1.45
C HIS A 61 19.74 7.64 0.41
N ASN A 62 18.65 7.77 -0.36
CA ASN A 62 18.48 8.81 -1.38
C ASN A 62 17.27 9.67 -1.05
N ASP A 63 17.24 10.89 -1.58
CA ASP A 63 16.06 11.75 -1.49
C ASP A 63 14.90 11.17 -2.31
N GLU A 64 13.70 11.21 -1.72
CA GLU A 64 12.48 10.68 -2.32
C GLU A 64 11.52 11.82 -2.62
N LYS A 65 11.23 12.03 -3.91
CA LYS A 65 10.28 13.04 -4.39
C LYS A 65 8.96 12.38 -4.79
N PHE A 66 7.87 12.85 -4.18
CA PHE A 66 6.53 12.33 -4.43
C PHE A 66 5.51 13.44 -4.64
N LEU A 67 4.44 13.08 -5.34
CA LEU A 67 3.24 13.91 -5.51
C LEU A 67 2.42 13.89 -4.22
N ILE A 68 2.05 15.06 -3.70
CA ILE A 68 1.32 15.17 -2.43
C ILE A 68 -0.15 14.76 -2.52
N TRP A 69 -0.66 14.53 -3.73
CA TRP A 69 -2.02 14.05 -3.93
C TRP A 69 -2.24 12.68 -3.30
N HIS A 70 -3.41 12.50 -2.71
CA HIS A 70 -3.80 11.30 -1.97
C HIS A 70 -2.86 11.03 -0.80
N THR A 71 -2.35 12.10 -0.18
CA THR A 71 -1.56 12.05 1.04
C THR A 71 -2.09 13.06 2.06
N PRO A 72 -1.86 12.85 3.37
CA PRO A 72 -2.24 13.84 4.39
C PRO A 72 -1.66 15.24 4.17
N PHE A 73 -0.56 15.38 3.41
CA PHE A 73 0.09 16.67 3.15
C PHE A 73 -0.72 17.60 2.25
N GLU A 74 -1.75 17.09 1.57
CA GLU A 74 -2.71 17.95 0.87
C GLU A 74 -3.92 18.31 1.74
N GLY A 75 -4.05 17.77 2.95
CA GLY A 75 -5.31 17.82 3.70
C GLY A 75 -6.39 16.96 3.05
N TRP A 76 -7.66 17.27 3.29
CA TRP A 76 -8.78 16.41 2.88
C TRP A 76 -9.25 16.60 1.42
N TRP A 77 -8.39 16.87 0.45
CA TRP A 77 -8.82 17.02 -0.98
C TRP A 77 -8.99 15.70 -1.74
N SER A 78 -8.87 14.57 -1.03
CA SER A 78 -9.10 13.24 -1.55
C SER A 78 -9.36 12.25 -0.41
N GLN A 79 -9.91 11.08 -0.74
CA GLN A 79 -9.98 9.95 0.16
C GLN A 79 -8.68 9.13 0.10
N PHE A 80 -7.79 9.34 1.07
CA PHE A 80 -6.55 8.56 1.23
C PHE A 80 -6.58 7.59 2.43
N LEU A 81 -7.70 7.53 3.15
CA LEU A 81 -7.91 6.62 4.29
C LEU A 81 -9.06 5.64 4.02
N GLN A 82 -8.86 4.43 4.55
CA GLN A 82 -9.94 3.54 4.92
C GLN A 82 -10.12 3.65 6.44
N VAL A 83 -11.31 4.07 6.86
CA VAL A 83 -11.65 4.26 8.27
C VAL A 83 -12.74 3.28 8.65
N THR A 84 -12.56 2.55 9.75
CA THR A 84 -13.53 1.57 10.26
C THR A 84 -13.84 1.88 11.71
N GLN A 85 -15.12 1.91 12.06
CA GLN A 85 -15.59 2.06 13.44
C GLN A 85 -16.66 1.00 13.72
N ASN A 86 -16.54 0.30 14.86
CA ASN A 86 -17.44 -0.80 15.23
C ASN A 86 -17.60 -1.87 14.12
N GLY A 87 -16.49 -2.21 13.45
CA GLY A 87 -16.47 -3.20 12.36
C GLY A 87 -17.12 -2.75 11.05
N LYS A 88 -17.55 -1.48 10.94
CA LYS A 88 -18.16 -0.92 9.73
C LYS A 88 -17.24 0.12 9.09
N PRO A 89 -17.01 0.07 7.77
CA PRO A 89 -16.30 1.14 7.07
C PRO A 89 -17.12 2.44 7.13
N LEU A 90 -16.46 3.55 7.45
CA LEU A 90 -17.05 4.88 7.40
C LEU A 90 -16.94 5.45 5.98
N THR A 91 -17.96 6.20 5.58
CA THR A 91 -17.97 6.88 4.28
C THR A 91 -17.25 8.21 4.38
N TYR A 92 -16.35 8.47 3.44
CA TYR A 92 -15.67 9.74 3.30
C TYR A 92 -16.65 10.83 2.84
N GLN A 93 -16.67 11.96 3.56
CA GLN A 93 -17.55 13.12 3.33
C GLN A 93 -16.78 14.39 2.92
N GLY A 94 -15.45 14.28 2.76
CA GLY A 94 -14.62 15.41 2.35
C GLY A 94 -14.68 15.72 0.85
N PRO A 95 -14.04 16.81 0.40
CA PRO A 95 -14.01 17.20 -1.00
C PRO A 95 -13.19 16.24 -1.87
N MET A 96 -13.64 16.01 -3.09
CA MET A 96 -12.90 15.26 -4.12
C MET A 96 -12.46 16.18 -5.26
N ALA A 97 -11.15 16.41 -5.37
CA ALA A 97 -10.61 17.30 -6.40
C ALA A 97 -10.53 16.63 -7.78
N LYS A 98 -10.98 17.35 -8.82
CA LYS A 98 -10.66 17.04 -10.23
C LYS A 98 -9.39 17.79 -10.62
N ARG A 99 -8.43 17.09 -11.24
CA ARG A 99 -7.07 17.61 -11.43
C ARG A 99 -6.59 17.51 -12.89
N LEU A 100 -5.73 18.44 -13.28
CA LEU A 100 -4.94 18.38 -14.52
C LEU A 100 -3.63 17.61 -14.25
N ALA A 101 -2.61 17.77 -15.10
CA ALA A 101 -1.27 17.33 -14.77
C ALA A 101 -0.72 18.12 -13.57
N PRO A 102 0.04 17.49 -12.66
CA PRO A 102 0.53 18.16 -11.47
C PRO A 102 1.56 19.23 -11.81
N SER A 103 1.49 20.38 -11.15
CA SER A 103 2.51 21.42 -11.21
C SER A 103 3.66 21.17 -10.22
N ALA A 104 4.79 21.86 -10.40
CA ALA A 104 6.01 21.60 -9.63
C ALA A 104 5.84 21.76 -8.10
N ASN A 105 4.94 22.62 -7.65
CA ASN A 105 4.61 22.87 -6.24
C ASN A 105 3.73 21.79 -5.61
N GLU A 106 3.22 20.82 -6.37
CA GLU A 106 2.44 19.69 -5.86
C GLU A 106 3.31 18.49 -5.52
N PHE A 107 4.63 18.65 -5.61
CA PHE A 107 5.59 17.64 -5.21
C PHE A 107 6.27 18.04 -3.91
N MET A 108 6.52 17.03 -3.07
CA MET A 108 7.32 17.15 -1.86
C MET A 108 8.52 16.21 -1.96
N THR A 109 9.64 16.66 -1.40
CA THR A 109 10.82 15.82 -1.18
C THR A 109 10.94 15.49 0.31
N LEU A 110 11.24 14.23 0.59
CA LEU A 110 11.80 13.77 1.86
C LEU A 110 13.25 13.37 1.62
N ASN A 111 14.17 14.09 2.26
CA ASN A 111 15.59 13.76 2.17
C ASN A 111 15.87 12.40 2.83
N ALA A 112 17.00 11.78 2.52
CA ALA A 112 17.42 10.54 3.20
C ALA A 112 17.40 10.71 4.73
N GLY A 113 16.72 9.79 5.44
CA GLY A 113 16.55 9.84 6.90
C GLY A 113 15.54 10.87 7.42
N GLN A 114 14.90 11.67 6.55
CA GLN A 114 13.98 12.71 6.98
C GLN A 114 12.61 12.12 7.33
N SER A 115 12.04 12.61 8.43
CA SER A 115 10.62 12.47 8.75
C SER A 115 9.87 13.79 8.53
N LYS A 116 8.63 13.71 8.05
CA LYS A 116 7.67 14.81 8.10
C LYS A 116 6.34 14.33 8.67
N SER A 117 5.70 15.22 9.41
CA SER A 117 4.42 14.97 10.03
C SER A 117 3.42 16.05 9.67
N VAL A 118 2.14 15.67 9.65
CA VAL A 118 1.01 16.59 9.54
C VAL A 118 -0.12 16.06 10.39
N GLU A 119 -0.80 16.97 11.08
CA GLU A 119 -1.97 16.66 11.88
C GLU A 119 -3.23 17.16 11.16
N LEU A 120 -4.25 16.30 11.08
CA LEU A 120 -5.54 16.61 10.47
C LEU A 120 -6.67 16.21 11.42
N ASP A 121 -7.74 17.01 11.44
CA ASP A 121 -8.96 16.65 12.14
C ASP A 121 -9.78 15.66 11.31
N LEU A 122 -9.88 14.41 11.78
CA LEU A 122 -10.63 13.35 11.11
C LEU A 122 -12.12 13.66 10.99
N ALA A 123 -12.67 14.43 11.95
CA ALA A 123 -14.09 14.79 11.97
C ALA A 123 -14.48 15.72 10.81
N LEU A 124 -13.51 16.35 10.13
CA LEU A 124 -13.78 17.17 8.95
C LEU A 124 -14.10 16.35 7.70
N ALA A 125 -13.76 15.06 7.69
CA ALA A 125 -13.92 14.20 6.52
C ALA A 125 -14.73 12.92 6.79
N TYR A 126 -15.00 12.59 8.06
CA TYR A 126 -15.74 11.39 8.46
C TYR A 126 -16.69 11.70 9.61
N GLU A 127 -17.91 11.15 9.56
CA GLU A 127 -18.81 11.12 10.71
C GLU A 127 -18.33 10.04 11.70
N ILE A 128 -17.82 10.48 12.84
CA ILE A 128 -17.19 9.62 13.84
C ILE A 128 -17.88 9.74 15.20
N ASN A 129 -18.01 8.62 15.91
CA ASN A 129 -18.31 8.65 17.33
C ASN A 129 -16.99 8.70 18.11
N THR A 130 -16.65 9.85 18.69
CA THR A 130 -15.35 10.05 19.37
C THR A 130 -15.18 9.23 20.65
N ALA A 131 -16.25 8.61 21.17
CA ALA A 131 -16.21 7.75 22.34
C ALA A 131 -15.95 6.26 22.01
N GLN A 132 -15.69 5.91 20.75
CA GLN A 132 -15.47 4.54 20.31
C GLN A 132 -14.17 4.40 19.52
N PRO A 133 -13.44 3.28 19.67
CA PRO A 133 -12.21 3.05 18.92
C PRO A 133 -12.43 3.10 17.41
N ILE A 134 -11.43 3.61 16.69
CA ILE A 134 -11.43 3.73 15.23
C ILE A 134 -10.17 3.06 14.69
N THR A 135 -10.32 2.20 13.67
CA THR A 135 -9.21 1.71 12.87
C THR A 135 -9.01 2.63 11.67
N ILE A 136 -7.83 3.20 11.55
CA ILE A 136 -7.42 4.03 10.42
C ILE A 136 -6.36 3.27 9.63
N THR A 137 -6.58 3.11 8.33
CA THR A 137 -5.58 2.58 7.39
C THR A 137 -5.30 3.63 6.33
N TYR A 138 -4.05 4.05 6.24
CA TYR A 138 -3.55 4.87 5.14
C TYR A 138 -3.04 3.96 4.03
N HIS A 139 -3.47 4.24 2.80
CA HIS A 139 -2.90 3.64 1.60
C HIS A 139 -3.12 4.58 0.42
N ASN A 140 -2.05 5.07 -0.19
CA ASN A 140 -2.14 5.89 -1.39
C ASN A 140 -2.47 5.00 -2.61
N GLN A 141 -3.66 5.17 -3.18
CA GLN A 141 -4.10 4.44 -4.38
C GLN A 141 -3.89 5.22 -5.69
N LEU A 142 -3.13 6.31 -5.65
CA LEU A 142 -2.86 7.14 -6.81
C LEU A 142 -2.03 6.36 -7.86
N SER A 143 -2.60 6.21 -9.05
CA SER A 143 -1.92 5.58 -10.19
C SER A 143 -1.05 6.61 -10.93
N HIS A 144 0.03 7.06 -10.28
CA HIS A 144 1.01 8.02 -10.83
C HIS A 144 2.44 7.54 -10.57
N ALA A 145 3.38 7.84 -11.47
CA ALA A 145 4.78 7.39 -11.36
C ALA A 145 5.47 7.83 -10.06
N ASN A 146 5.11 9.04 -9.59
CA ASN A 146 5.62 9.62 -8.34
C ASN A 146 4.60 9.55 -7.18
N ALA A 147 3.64 8.63 -7.20
CA ALA A 147 2.77 8.43 -6.04
C ALA A 147 3.59 8.06 -4.80
N LEU A 148 3.23 8.61 -3.65
CA LEU A 148 3.85 8.24 -2.38
C LEU A 148 3.49 6.80 -2.02
N LYS A 149 4.44 5.87 -2.16
CA LYS A 149 4.22 4.47 -1.82
C LYS A 149 4.44 4.28 -0.32
N ALA A 150 3.39 4.17 0.47
CA ALA A 150 3.46 3.77 1.87
C ALA A 150 2.09 3.20 2.30
N SER A 151 2.09 2.35 3.31
CA SER A 151 0.88 1.80 3.92
C SER A 151 1.11 1.58 5.40
N CYS A 152 0.15 1.97 6.22
CA CYS A 152 0.18 1.82 7.67
C CYS A 152 -1.25 1.81 8.22
N SER A 153 -1.42 1.14 9.34
CA SER A 153 -2.70 1.06 10.03
C SER A 153 -2.51 1.24 11.53
N ALA A 154 -3.47 1.89 12.17
CA ALA A 154 -3.50 2.09 13.61
C ALA A 154 -4.94 1.96 14.13
N VAL A 155 -5.09 1.44 15.34
CA VAL A 155 -6.32 1.55 16.12
C VAL A 155 -6.13 2.69 17.11
N LEU A 156 -7.04 3.66 17.08
CA LEU A 156 -7.02 4.84 17.95
C LEU A 156 -8.22 4.80 18.90
N GLU A 157 -7.95 5.10 20.17
CA GLU A 157 -8.93 5.12 21.28
C GLU A 157 -9.20 6.55 21.76
#